data_AF-A0A151SZ74-F1
#
_entry.id   AF-A0A151SZ74-F1
#
_cell.length_a   1.000
_cell.length_b   1.000
_cell.length_c   1.000
_cell.angle_alpha   90.00
_cell.angle_beta   90.00
_cell.angle_gamma   90.00
#
_symmetry.space_group_name_H-M   'P 1'
#
loop_
_entity.id
_entity.type
_entity.pdbx_description
1 polymer ?
#
loop_
_entity_poly.entity_id
_entity_poly.type
_entity_poly.pdbx_seq_one_letter_code
_entity_poly.pdbx_strand_id
1 'polypeptide(L)'
;MITHFGSGKRKLTKGILIVAKGEKNSKLYWKKALVVKDSVNFVYMEASLWHQRLGHISEKGMNCLAKKDVLQGLKNAKLDKCSHCMVGK
;
A
#
# COMPACT_ATOMS: atom_id res chain seq x y z
N MET A 1 12.58 25.54 -4.56
CA MET A 1 12.03 24.47 -3.69
C MET A 1 13.08 24.16 -2.65
N ILE A 2 12.76 24.29 -1.36
CA ILE A 2 13.76 24.20 -0.27
C ILE A 2 13.47 22.93 0.54
N THR A 3 14.51 22.13 0.76
CA THR A 3 14.45 20.95 1.62
C THR A 3 15.22 21.24 2.91
N HIS A 4 14.55 21.15 4.05
CA HIS A 4 15.17 21.30 5.36
C HIS A 4 15.30 19.94 6.04
N PHE A 5 16.50 19.65 6.54
CA PHE A 5 16.81 18.45 7.32
C PHE A 5 17.32 18.87 8.69
N GLY A 6 16.68 18.40 9.76
CA GLY A 6 17.11 18.69 11.12
C GLY A 6 16.38 17.82 12.12
N SER A 7 17.06 17.41 13.20
CA SER A 7 16.48 16.66 14.32
C SER A 7 15.61 15.44 13.92
N GLY A 8 16.05 14.71 12.89
CA GLY A 8 15.33 13.54 12.38
C GLY A 8 14.04 13.88 11.59
N LYS A 9 13.83 15.13 11.21
CA LYS A 9 12.67 15.57 10.41
C LYS A 9 13.13 16.11 9.06
N ARG A 10 12.39 15.76 8.01
CA ARG A 10 12.52 16.32 6.66
C ARG A 10 11.29 17.16 6.36
N LYS A 11 11.49 18.38 5.87
CA LYS A 11 10.42 19.27 5.42
C LYS A 11 10.74 19.76 4.02
N LEU A 12 9.77 19.69 3.12
CA LEU A 12 9.88 20.16 1.75
C LEU A 12 8.94 21.36 1.57
N THR A 13 9.48 22.48 1.12
CA THR A 13 8.74 23.73 1.01
C THR A 13 8.85 24.33 -0.39
N LYS A 14 7.75 24.91 -0.87
CA LYS A 14 7.68 25.71 -2.09
C LYS A 14 7.11 27.08 -1.70
N GLY A 15 8.00 28.04 -1.45
CA GLY A 15 7.62 29.29 -0.78
C GLY A 15 7.16 29.01 0.65
N ILE A 16 6.01 29.57 1.03
CA ILE A 16 5.39 29.33 2.35
C ILE A 16 4.68 27.97 2.46
N LEU A 17 4.42 27.29 1.33
CA LEU A 17 3.69 26.03 1.31
C LEU A 17 4.58 24.84 1.71
N ILE A 18 4.10 24.02 2.65
CA ILE A 18 4.72 22.74 3.01
C ILE A 18 4.17 21.66 2.08
N VAL A 19 5.01 21.17 1.17
CA VAL A 19 4.65 20.16 0.17
C VAL A 19 4.74 18.75 0.75
N ALA A 20 5.71 18.50 1.63
CA ALA A 20 5.86 17.22 2.29
C ALA A 20 6.58 17.37 3.63
N LYS A 21 6.23 16.51 4.60
CA LYS A 21 6.91 16.38 5.88
C LYS A 21 7.10 14.88 6.17
N GLY A 22 8.27 14.52 6.67
CA GLY A 22 8.59 13.14 7.04
C GLY A 22 9.43 13.08 8.30
N GLU A 23 9.20 12.04 9.10
CA GLU A 23 10.00 11.74 10.29
C GLU A 23 10.91 10.55 9.98
N LYS A 24 12.19 10.72 10.30
CA LYS A 24 13.22 9.69 10.14
C LYS A 24 13.10 8.75 11.33
N ASN A 25 12.81 7.49 11.05
CA ASN A 25 12.98 6.42 12.01
C ASN A 25 14.24 5.64 11.61
N SER A 26 15.25 5.66 12.47
CA SER A 26 16.55 5.02 12.21
C SER A 26 17.22 5.55 10.93
N LYS A 27 17.19 4.79 9.82
CA LYS A 27 17.78 5.18 8.52
C LYS A 27 16.74 5.60 7.47
N LEU A 28 15.45 5.35 7.70
CA LEU A 28 14.40 5.55 6.70
C LEU A 28 13.39 6.61 7.17
N TYR A 29 12.82 7.33 6.20
CA TYR A 29 11.64 8.14 6.46
C TYR A 29 10.42 7.26 6.21
N TRP A 30 9.60 7.09 7.23
CA TRP A 30 8.39 6.26 7.12
C TRP A 30 7.15 7.12 7.31
N LYS A 31 6.07 6.73 6.65
CA LYS A 31 4.75 7.33 6.84
C LYS A 31 3.88 6.27 7.51
N LYS A 32 3.26 6.62 8.64
CA LYS A 32 2.14 5.82 9.15
C LYS A 32 1.03 5.89 8.11
N ALA A 33 0.83 4.81 7.36
CA ALA A 33 -0.36 4.63 6.57
C ALA A 33 -1.52 4.43 7.56
N LEU A 34 -2.30 5.48 7.80
CA LEU A 34 -3.60 5.32 8.43
C LEU A 34 -4.47 4.57 7.42
N VAL A 35 -4.69 3.29 7.67
CA VAL A 35 -5.75 2.55 7.01
C VAL A 35 -7.03 3.04 7.65
N VAL A 36 -7.63 4.05 7.02
CA VAL A 36 -8.95 4.54 7.38
C VAL A 36 -9.93 3.40 7.08
N LYS A 37 -10.38 2.70 8.13
CA LYS A 37 -11.52 1.77 8.10
C LYS A 37 -12.82 2.57 8.17
N ASP A 38 -12.93 3.64 7.39
CA ASP A 38 -14.24 4.27 7.24
C ASP A 38 -15.06 3.35 6.34
N SER A 39 -16.29 3.11 6.77
CA SER A 39 -17.33 2.29 6.16
C SER A 39 -17.83 2.85 4.82
N VAL A 40 -16.91 3.28 3.96
CA VAL A 40 -17.19 3.48 2.54
C VAL A 40 -17.42 2.09 1.97
N ASN A 41 -18.69 1.71 1.88
CA ASN A 41 -19.24 0.47 1.32
C ASN A 41 -18.13 -0.50 0.91
N PHE A 42 -17.66 -1.31 1.88
CA PHE A 42 -16.63 -2.32 1.63
C PHE A 42 -17.32 -3.40 0.79
N VAL A 43 -17.57 -3.08 -0.48
CA VAL A 43 -17.92 -4.05 -1.51
C VAL A 43 -16.83 -5.08 -1.36
N TYR A 44 -17.25 -6.29 -0.99
CA TYR A 44 -16.43 -7.47 -0.86
C TYR A 44 -15.33 -7.42 -1.92
N MET A 45 -14.14 -6.93 -1.55
CA MET A 45 -13.16 -6.61 -2.57
C MET A 45 -12.61 -7.94 -3.04
N GLU A 46 -13.04 -8.31 -4.24
CA GLU A 46 -12.73 -9.57 -4.86
C GLU A 46 -11.20 -9.74 -4.96
N ALA A 47 -10.72 -10.97 -4.79
CA ALA A 47 -9.28 -11.26 -4.76
C ALA A 47 -8.55 -10.74 -6.02
N SER A 48 -9.26 -10.64 -7.15
CA SER A 48 -8.82 -10.02 -8.41
C SER A 48 -8.39 -8.55 -8.25
N LEU A 49 -9.11 -7.74 -7.46
CA LEU A 49 -8.77 -6.34 -7.21
C LEU A 49 -7.53 -6.21 -6.34
N TRP A 50 -7.43 -7.01 -5.28
CA TRP A 50 -6.22 -7.05 -4.46
C TRP A 50 -5.00 -7.51 -5.26
N HIS A 51 -5.20 -8.47 -6.16
CA HIS A 51 -4.15 -8.98 -7.04
C HIS A 51 -3.55 -7.85 -7.89
N GLN A 52 -4.39 -7.04 -8.54
CA GLN A 52 -3.93 -5.90 -9.34
C GLN A 52 -3.30 -4.80 -8.48
N ARG A 53 -3.93 -4.42 -7.37
CA ARG A 53 -3.44 -3.34 -6.48
C ARG A 53 -2.08 -3.64 -5.85
N LEU A 54 -1.78 -4.92 -5.60
CA LEU A 54 -0.52 -5.37 -5.03
C LEU A 54 0.56 -5.67 -6.09
N GLY A 55 0.37 -5.17 -7.31
CA GLY A 55 1.35 -5.35 -8.38
C GLY A 55 1.38 -6.77 -8.91
N HIS A 56 0.19 -7.33 -9.16
CA HIS A 56 0.03 -8.67 -9.75
C HIS A 56 0.60 -9.81 -8.89
N ILE A 57 0.41 -9.74 -7.57
CA ILE A 57 0.88 -10.75 -6.62
C ILE A 57 0.34 -12.15 -6.95
N SER A 58 1.16 -13.18 -6.79
CA SER A 58 0.74 -14.57 -7.04
C SER A 58 -0.39 -15.04 -6.11
N GLU A 59 -1.10 -16.08 -6.53
CA GLU A 59 -2.13 -16.75 -5.71
C GLU A 59 -1.55 -17.21 -4.35
N LYS A 60 -0.31 -17.70 -4.34
CA LYS A 60 0.40 -18.04 -3.10
C LYS A 60 0.56 -16.82 -2.18
N GLY A 61 0.98 -15.68 -2.73
CA GLY A 61 1.09 -14.43 -1.97
C GLY A 61 -0.27 -13.95 -1.46
N MET A 62 -1.31 -14.09 -2.27
CA MET A 62 -2.68 -13.74 -1.90
C MET A 62 -3.20 -14.60 -0.74
N ASN A 63 -2.97 -15.92 -0.79
CA ASN A 63 -3.31 -16.84 0.29
C ASN A 63 -2.53 -16.56 1.58
N CYS A 64 -1.27 -16.14 1.50
CA CYS A 64 -0.50 -15.71 2.67
C CYS A 64 -1.11 -14.46 3.34
N LEU A 65 -1.67 -13.53 2.56
CA LEU A 65 -2.32 -12.33 3.08
C LEU A 65 -3.68 -12.65 3.71
N ALA A 66 -4.45 -13.56 3.09
CA ALA A 66 -5.71 -14.06 3.64
C ALA A 66 -5.53 -14.70 5.03
N LYS A 67 -4.52 -15.57 5.17
CA LYS A 67 -4.23 -16.25 6.45
C LYS A 67 -3.84 -15.32 7.59
N LYS A 68 -3.28 -14.15 7.26
CA LYS A 68 -2.86 -13.15 8.25
C LYS A 68 -3.95 -12.12 8.58
N ASP A 69 -5.14 -12.25 7.96
CA ASP A 69 -6.26 -11.31 8.07
C ASP A 69 -5.85 -9.84 7.86
N VAL A 70 -4.84 -9.61 7.02
CA VAL A 70 -4.31 -8.26 6.73
C VAL A 70 -5.21 -7.53 5.74
N LEU A 71 -5.97 -8.29 4.94
CA LEU A 71 -6.86 -7.79 3.91
C LEU A 71 -8.29 -8.28 4.20
N GLN A 72 -9.19 -7.35 4.46
CA GLN A 72 -10.60 -7.65 4.65
C GLN A 72 -11.23 -8.16 3.34
N GLY A 73 -12.16 -9.13 3.44
CA GLY A 73 -12.94 -9.64 2.30
C GLY A 73 -12.31 -10.81 1.55
N LEU A 74 -11.10 -11.25 1.91
CA LEU A 74 -10.47 -12.41 1.28
C LEU A 74 -11.02 -13.73 1.85
N LYS A 75 -12.03 -14.31 1.19
CA LYS A 75 -12.40 -15.73 1.37
C LYS A 75 -11.81 -16.53 0.23
N ASN A 76 -10.91 -17.48 0.53
CA ASN A 76 -10.31 -18.45 -0.41
C ASN A 76 -9.98 -17.85 -1.78
N ALA A 77 -8.89 -17.10 -1.86
CA ALA A 77 -8.52 -16.33 -3.03
C ALA A 77 -7.99 -17.20 -4.19
N LYS A 78 -8.92 -17.85 -4.89
CA LYS A 78 -8.64 -18.36 -6.23
C LYS A 78 -8.58 -17.16 -7.16
N LEU A 79 -7.44 -16.96 -7.82
CA LEU A 79 -7.26 -15.87 -8.78
C LEU A 79 -7.59 -16.35 -10.18
N ASP A 80 -8.39 -15.57 -10.90
CA ASP A 80 -8.61 -15.78 -12.33
C ASP A 80 -7.33 -15.50 -13.13
N LYS A 81 -7.31 -16.00 -14.37
CA LYS A 81 -6.18 -15.79 -15.29
C LYS A 81 -6.00 -14.29 -15.57
N CYS A 82 -4.90 -13.73 -15.07
CA CYS A 82 -4.51 -12.36 -15.38
C CYS A 82 -3.59 -12.33 -16.61
N SER A 83 -3.99 -11.62 -17.67
CA SER A 83 -3.20 -11.45 -18.90
C SER A 83 -1.79 -10.93 -18.63
N HIS A 84 -1.64 -9.96 -17.73
CA HIS A 84 -0.34 -9.39 -17.35
C HIS A 84 0.55 -10.38 -16.59
N CYS A 85 -0.02 -11.34 -15.85
CA CYS A 85 0.75 -12.38 -15.16
C CYS A 85 1.18 -13.53 -16.07
N MET A 86 0.51 -13.71 -17.21
CA MET A 86 0.88 -14.76 -18.17
C MET A 86 2.08 -14.37 -19.03
N VAL A 87 2.35 -13.08 -19.18
CA VAL A 87 3.44 -12.54 -20.01
C VAL A 87 4.79 -12.53 -19.25
N GLY A 88 4.77 -12.66 -17.93
CA GLY A 88 5.97 -12.67 -17.10
C GLY A 88 6.11 -13.96 -16.28
N LYS A 89 6.93 -14.89 -16.77
CA LYS A 89 7.49 -15.99 -15.99
C LYS A 89 8.99 -16.07 -16.25
#